data_AF-A0AA43XKX0-F1
#
_entry.id   AF-A0AA43XKX0-F1
#
_cell.length_a   1.000
_cell.length_b   1.000
_cell.length_c   1.000
_cell.angle_alpha   90.00
_cell.angle_beta   90.00
_cell.angle_gamma   90.00
#
_symmetry.space_group_name_H-M   'P 1'
#
loop_
_entity.id
_entity.type
_entity.pdbx_description
1 polymer ?
#
loop_
_entity_poly.entity_id
_entity_poly.type
_entity_poly.pdbx_seq_one_letter_code
_entity_poly.pdbx_strand_id
1 'polypeptide(L)'
;MLCSQESYDFSHERFKAFICTGALPLGKSGILKGKKATTYHLSQGKRQKQLEDFGATIGSEAIVTEGNIITSRGPSTALGVAFKLLEMLTSTEEAEKTKELMGF
;
A
#
# COMPACT_ATOMS: atom_id res chain seq x y z
N MET A 1 -18.41 -3.08 -25.77
CA MET A 1 -18.87 -2.88 -24.38
C MET A 1 -17.72 -2.24 -23.59
N LEU A 2 -17.51 -0.95 -23.83
CA LEU A 2 -16.42 -0.15 -23.27
C LEU A 2 -16.87 0.32 -21.89
N CYS A 3 -16.49 -0.40 -20.84
CA CYS A 3 -16.43 0.21 -19.52
C CYS A 3 -15.20 1.13 -19.57
N SER A 4 -15.44 2.42 -19.73
CA SER A 4 -14.45 3.49 -19.70
C SER A 4 -13.48 3.26 -18.55
N GLN A 5 -12.24 2.93 -18.87
CA GLN A 5 -11.14 3.04 -17.94
C GLN A 5 -11.06 4.53 -17.58
N GLU A 6 -11.56 4.91 -16.40
CA GLU A 6 -11.15 6.17 -15.79
C GLU A 6 -9.63 6.16 -15.77
N SER A 7 -9.03 7.05 -16.56
CA SER A 7 -7.61 7.28 -16.61
C SER A 7 -7.17 7.76 -15.23
N TYR A 8 -6.73 6.84 -14.39
CA TYR A 8 -6.19 7.12 -13.07
C TYR A 8 -4.94 7.97 -13.26
N ASP A 9 -5.02 9.25 -12.91
CA ASP A 9 -3.95 10.21 -13.14
C ASP A 9 -2.80 9.98 -12.15
N PHE A 10 -1.74 9.33 -12.63
CA PHE A 10 -0.48 9.14 -11.89
C PHE A 10 0.46 10.36 -11.99
N SER A 11 0.05 11.46 -12.65
CA SER A 11 0.93 12.60 -12.96
C SER A 11 1.18 13.57 -11.80
N HIS A 12 0.31 13.60 -10.79
CA HIS A 12 0.60 14.25 -9.51
C HIS A 12 1.21 13.26 -8.52
N GLU A 13 2.20 13.69 -7.74
CA GLU A 13 2.81 12.92 -6.64
C GLU A 13 1.80 12.67 -5.50
N ARG A 14 0.74 11.91 -5.78
CA ARG A 14 -0.26 11.51 -4.80
C ARG A 14 0.25 10.28 -4.07
N PHE A 15 0.17 10.33 -2.74
CA PHE A 15 0.38 9.16 -1.89
C PHE A 15 -0.70 8.11 -2.16
N LYS A 16 -0.30 6.84 -2.20
CA LYS A 16 -1.17 5.72 -2.56
C LYS A 16 -1.05 4.65 -1.50
N ALA A 17 -2.16 4.30 -0.86
CA ALA A 17 -2.18 3.32 0.22
C ALA A 17 -3.07 2.13 -0.17
N PHE A 18 -2.51 0.92 -0.07
CA PHE A 18 -3.20 -0.31 -0.43
C PHE A 18 -3.10 -1.33 0.71
N ILE A 19 -4.23 -1.94 1.05
CA ILE A 19 -4.34 -2.90 2.15
C ILE A 19 -4.80 -4.25 1.60
N CYS A 20 -4.28 -5.34 2.19
CA CYS A 20 -4.68 -6.70 1.85
C CYS A 20 -4.41 -6.96 0.36
N THR A 21 -5.41 -7.39 -0.41
CA THR A 21 -5.31 -7.67 -1.84
C THR A 21 -5.32 -6.42 -2.72
N GLY A 22 -5.47 -5.22 -2.15
CA GLY A 22 -5.51 -3.96 -2.88
C GLY A 22 -4.23 -3.66 -3.67
N ALA A 23 -3.09 -4.27 -3.30
CA ALA A 23 -1.84 -4.11 -4.05
C ALA A 23 -1.82 -4.88 -5.39
N LEU A 24 -2.73 -5.84 -5.61
CA LEU A 24 -2.70 -6.70 -6.81
C LEU A 24 -3.03 -5.96 -8.12
N PRO A 25 -4.06 -5.08 -8.19
CA PRO A 25 -4.28 -4.26 -9.38
C PRO A 25 -3.09 -3.35 -9.70
N LEU A 26 -2.42 -2.82 -8.67
CA LEU A 26 -1.22 -1.99 -8.81
C LEU A 26 0.00 -2.79 -9.30
N GLY A 27 0.14 -4.03 -8.85
CA GLY A 27 1.13 -4.95 -9.40
C GLY A 27 0.85 -5.24 -10.87
N LYS A 28 -0.39 -5.57 -11.21
CA LYS A 28 -0.81 -5.89 -12.58
C LYS A 28 -0.61 -4.73 -13.56
N SER A 29 -0.71 -3.48 -13.12
CA SER A 29 -0.42 -2.31 -13.97
C SER A 29 1.06 -2.10 -14.26
N GLY A 30 1.95 -2.86 -13.61
CA GLY A 30 3.41 -2.78 -13.78
C GLY A 30 4.09 -1.72 -12.90
N ILE A 31 3.33 -0.95 -12.12
CA ILE A 31 3.86 0.14 -11.28
C ILE A 31 4.78 -0.39 -10.17
N LEU A 32 4.50 -1.60 -9.67
CA LEU A 32 5.31 -2.25 -8.63
C LEU A 32 6.50 -3.06 -9.19
N LYS A 33 6.77 -3.02 -10.50
CA LYS A 33 7.88 -3.78 -11.09
C LYS A 33 9.23 -3.26 -10.55
N GLY A 34 10.01 -4.15 -9.93
CA GLY A 34 11.29 -3.84 -9.29
C GLY A 34 11.17 -3.04 -7.99
N LYS A 35 9.95 -2.87 -7.45
CA LYS A 35 9.68 -2.13 -6.21
C LYS A 35 9.38 -3.07 -5.06
N LYS A 36 9.76 -2.68 -3.84
CA LYS A 36 9.37 -3.42 -2.64
C LYS A 36 7.90 -3.19 -2.34
N ALA A 37 7.15 -4.26 -2.10
CA ALA A 37 5.74 -4.19 -1.75
C ALA A 37 5.32 -5.40 -0.91
N THR A 38 4.15 -5.32 -0.29
CA THR A 38 3.52 -6.46 0.38
C THR A 38 2.02 -6.50 0.07
N THR A 39 1.37 -7.61 0.42
CA THR A 39 -0.05 -7.84 0.18
C THR A 39 -0.53 -8.92 1.15
N TYR A 40 -1.77 -9.35 1.00
CA TYR A 40 -2.36 -10.41 1.82
C TYR A 40 -1.45 -11.64 1.95
N HIS A 41 -1.12 -11.97 3.20
CA HIS A 41 -0.07 -12.95 3.54
C HIS A 41 -0.60 -14.34 3.93
N LEU A 42 -1.90 -14.45 4.27
CA LEU A 42 -2.50 -15.73 4.63
C LEU A 42 -2.68 -16.62 3.39
N SER A 43 -3.19 -17.83 3.60
CA SER A 43 -3.27 -18.87 2.56
C SER A 43 -1.88 -19.18 1.97
N GLN A 44 -0.89 -19.37 2.85
CA GLN A 44 0.49 -19.70 2.50
C GLN A 44 1.13 -18.69 1.51
N GLY A 45 0.82 -17.40 1.67
CA GLY A 45 1.39 -16.35 0.82
C GLY A 45 0.91 -16.39 -0.64
N LYS A 46 -0.20 -17.07 -0.96
CA LYS A 46 -0.71 -17.18 -2.35
C LYS A 46 -0.79 -15.83 -3.07
N ARG A 47 -1.22 -14.76 -2.38
CA ARG A 47 -1.32 -13.42 -2.97
C ARG A 47 0.01 -12.69 -3.02
N GLN A 48 0.92 -12.95 -2.08
CA GLN A 48 2.30 -12.46 -2.15
C GLN A 48 3.02 -13.04 -3.37
N LYS A 49 2.90 -14.35 -3.62
CA LYS A 49 3.43 -14.97 -4.84
C LYS A 49 2.82 -14.35 -6.10
N GLN A 50 1.50 -14.14 -6.12
CA GLN A 50 0.85 -13.47 -7.25
C GLN A 50 1.39 -12.05 -7.49
N LEU A 51 1.70 -11.31 -6.43
CA LEU A 51 2.28 -9.97 -6.54
C LEU A 51 3.74 -10.01 -7.02
N GLU A 52 4.49 -11.03 -6.58
CA GLU A 52 5.86 -11.32 -7.05
C GLU A 52 5.86 -11.68 -8.55
N ASP A 53 4.89 -12.47 -9.01
CA ASP A 53 4.71 -12.81 -10.44
C ASP A 53 4.46 -11.54 -11.30
N PHE A 54 3.94 -10.45 -10.71
CA PHE A 54 3.80 -9.15 -11.36
C PHE A 54 5.10 -8.30 -11.33
N GLY A 55 6.17 -8.82 -10.74
CA GLY A 55 7.50 -8.22 -10.71
C GLY A 55 7.82 -7.38 -9.47
N ALA A 56 6.99 -7.43 -8.42
CA ALA A 56 7.29 -6.78 -7.15
C ALA A 56 8.25 -7.61 -6.29
N THR A 57 9.05 -6.96 -5.45
CA THR A 57 9.86 -7.64 -4.42
C THR A 57 9.06 -7.71 -3.12
N ILE A 58 8.77 -8.91 -2.63
CA ILE A 58 7.94 -9.07 -1.43
C ILE A 58 8.71 -8.68 -0.16
N GLY A 59 8.20 -7.68 0.55
CA GLY A 59 8.70 -7.28 1.87
C GLY A 59 8.22 -8.22 2.99
N SER A 60 9.07 -8.42 3.99
CA SER A 60 8.74 -9.19 5.20
C SER A 60 7.87 -8.41 6.18
N GLU A 61 7.87 -7.08 6.06
CA GLU A 61 7.16 -6.15 6.93
C GLU A 61 5.64 -6.21 6.75
N ALA A 62 4.92 -5.79 7.79
CA ALA A 62 3.47 -5.71 7.76
C ALA A 62 2.94 -4.54 6.93
N ILE A 63 3.75 -3.48 6.84
CA ILE A 63 3.53 -2.27 6.07
C ILE A 63 4.85 -1.98 5.36
N VAL A 64 4.81 -1.84 4.04
CA VAL A 64 5.96 -1.49 3.22
C VAL A 64 5.68 -0.14 2.59
N THR A 65 6.63 0.79 2.73
CA THR A 65 6.59 2.11 2.07
C THR A 65 7.70 2.16 1.04
N GLU A 66 7.34 2.40 -0.22
CA GLU A 66 8.26 2.51 -1.35
C GLU A 66 7.94 3.81 -2.10
N GLY A 67 8.76 4.85 -1.87
CA GLY A 67 8.46 6.19 -2.35
C GLY A 67 7.11 6.70 -1.81
N ASN A 68 6.18 7.03 -2.70
CA ASN A 68 4.83 7.47 -2.37
C ASN A 68 3.78 6.34 -2.31
N ILE A 69 4.21 5.07 -2.29
CA ILE A 69 3.32 3.90 -2.27
C ILE A 69 3.45 3.19 -0.92
N ILE A 70 2.34 3.03 -0.23
CA ILE A 70 2.19 2.22 0.97
C ILE A 70 1.42 0.95 0.59
N THR A 71 1.96 -0.21 0.94
CA THR A 71 1.29 -1.50 0.79
C THR A 71 1.29 -2.25 2.11
N SER A 72 0.26 -3.07 2.36
CA SER A 72 0.09 -3.70 3.67
C SER A 72 -0.58 -5.08 3.64
N ARG A 73 -0.22 -5.94 4.60
CA ARG A 73 -0.57 -7.36 4.65
C ARG A 73 -2.02 -7.70 5.00
N GLY A 74 -2.82 -6.77 5.52
CA GLY A 74 -4.21 -7.07 5.88
C GLY A 74 -4.92 -5.98 6.70
N PRO A 75 -6.17 -6.21 7.10
CA PRO A 75 -6.96 -5.22 7.86
C PRO A 75 -6.37 -4.88 9.24
N SER A 76 -5.66 -5.81 9.88
CA SER A 76 -5.04 -5.60 11.19
C SER A 76 -4.00 -4.48 11.21
N THR A 77 -3.48 -4.10 10.05
CA THR A 77 -2.49 -3.02 9.89
C THR A 77 -3.08 -1.75 9.29
N ALA A 78 -4.42 -1.68 9.11
CA ALA A 78 -5.08 -0.53 8.48
C ALA A 78 -4.82 0.79 9.20
N LEU A 79 -4.83 0.78 10.54
CA LEU A 79 -4.55 1.98 11.33
C LEU A 79 -3.09 2.43 11.18
N GLY A 80 -2.13 1.49 11.20
CA GLY A 80 -0.74 1.81 10.93
C GLY A 80 -0.53 2.40 9.53
N VAL A 81 -1.27 1.92 8.53
CA VAL A 81 -1.27 2.50 7.17
C VAL A 81 -1.84 3.92 7.18
N ALA A 82 -2.93 4.16 7.91
CA ALA A 82 -3.55 5.48 8.03
C ALA A 82 -2.62 6.49 8.70
N PHE A 83 -1.99 6.12 9.83
CA PHE A 83 -1.01 6.98 10.50
C PHE A 83 0.24 7.21 9.64
N LYS A 84 0.72 6.19 8.92
CA LYS A 84 1.85 6.38 8.00
C LYS A 84 1.50 7.32 6.85
N LEU A 85 0.29 7.20 6.31
CA LEU A 85 -0.19 8.11 5.27
C LEU A 85 -0.35 9.54 5.80
N LEU A 86 -0.87 9.70 7.02
CA LEU A 86 -0.98 11.00 7.68
C LEU A 86 0.40 11.64 7.85
N GLU A 87 1.39 10.89 8.38
CA GLU A 87 2.77 11.32 8.53
C GLU A 87 3.36 11.83 7.20
N MET A 88 3.10 11.12 6.09
CA MET A 88 3.58 11.51 4.76
C MET A 88 2.88 12.77 4.20
N LEU A 89 1.63 13.03 4.61
CA LEU A 89 0.85 14.18 4.19
C LEU A 89 1.11 15.43 5.02
N THR A 90 1.48 15.26 6.29
CA THR A 90 1.65 16.33 7.27
C THR A 90 3.06 16.33 7.84
N SER A 91 3.26 15.70 8.99
CA SER A 91 4.51 15.54 9.70
C SER A 91 4.39 14.40 10.72
N THR A 92 5.53 13.91 11.20
CA THR A 92 5.56 12.93 12.29
C THR A 92 4.89 13.44 13.55
N GLU A 93 5.05 14.73 13.88
CA GLU A 93 4.44 15.35 15.06
C GLU A 93 2.90 15.32 14.99
N GLU A 94 2.32 15.73 13.86
CA GLU A 94 0.86 15.73 13.69
C GLU A 94 0.28 14.32 13.64
N ALA A 95 1.02 13.34 13.08
CA ALA A 95 0.60 11.96 13.08
C ALA A 95 0.57 11.36 14.50
N GLU A 96 1.61 11.58 15.31
CA GLU A 96 1.67 11.10 16.69
C GLU A 96 0.63 11.79 17.58
N LYS A 97 0.46 13.11 17.44
CA LYS A 97 -0.60 13.85 18.14
C LYS A 97 -2.00 13.32 17.81
N THR A 98 -2.27 13.04 16.54
CA THR A 98 -3.56 12.48 16.10
C THR A 98 -3.75 11.08 16.68
N LYS A 99 -2.71 10.26 16.69
CA LYS A 99 -2.72 8.91 17.26
C LYS A 99 -3.04 8.94 18.76
N GLU A 100 -2.41 9.84 19.51
CA GLU A 100 -2.68 10.07 20.93
C GLU A 100 -4.14 10.50 21.17
N LEU A 101 -4.64 11.47 20.39
CA LEU A 101 -6.04 11.94 20.49
C LEU A 101 -7.07 10.85 20.16
N MET A 102 -6.69 9.87 19.33
CA MET A 102 -7.52 8.72 18.99
C MET A 102 -7.42 7.55 20.01
N GLY A 103 -6.52 7.64 21.00
CA GLY A 103 -6.33 6.62 22.04
C GLY A 103 -5.48 5.42 21.63
N PHE A 104 -4.52 5.61 20.72
CA PHE A 104 -3.58 4.58 20.22
C PHE A 104 -2.18 4.69 20.79
#